data_AF-A0A1H0QZ98-F1
#
_entry.id   AF-A0A1H0QZ98-F1
#
_cell.length_a   1.000
_cell.length_b   1.000
_cell.length_c   1.000
_cell.angle_alpha   90.00
_cell.angle_beta   90.00
_cell.angle_gamma   90.00
#
_symmetry.space_group_name_H-M   'P 1'
#
loop_
_entity.id
_entity.type
_entity.pdbx_description
1 polymer ?
#
loop_
_entity_poly.entity_id
_entity_poly.type
_entity_poly.pdbx_seq_one_letter_code
_entity_poly.pdbx_strand_id
1 'polypeptide(L)'
;MQTLKLLGKILKSIFLLASAVLILYLLAGIAAFFFHFDFDQSYRSIDNYEGIVLESHSGEDTFKIYTRDFTGVTHTATEAANPKKVWKYADDLYRWKKTEPFASTNKLLQERIGNNRMNVEDCVLSPDGKYILYAEKVTDGYTSDPPYADYYYRVLNLEDNTITTIYHGWCHAFTVDWRP
;
A
#
# COMPACT_ATOMS: atom_id res chain seq x y z
N MET A 1 34.46 -36.05 -28.29
CA MET A 1 34.47 -36.18 -26.81
C MET A 1 34.74 -34.86 -26.08
N GLN A 2 35.67 -34.01 -26.53
CA GLN A 2 35.90 -32.67 -25.95
C GLN A 2 34.69 -31.72 -26.05
N THR A 3 33.99 -31.73 -27.18
CA THR A 3 32.77 -30.92 -27.41
C THR A 3 31.64 -31.25 -26.44
N LEU A 4 31.39 -32.54 -26.18
CA LEU A 4 30.42 -33.00 -25.17
C LEU A 4 30.79 -32.57 -23.75
N LYS A 5 32.09 -32.62 -23.39
CA LYS A 5 32.56 -32.16 -22.07
C LYS A 5 32.42 -30.64 -21.91
N LEU A 6 32.66 -29.88 -22.97
CA LEU A 6 32.47 -28.42 -22.98
C LEU A 6 30.98 -28.07 -22.86
N LEU A 7 30.11 -28.73 -23.62
CA LEU A 7 28.66 -28.54 -23.54
C LEU A 7 28.13 -28.84 -22.14
N GLY A 8 28.57 -29.92 -21.51
CA GLY A 8 28.19 -30.25 -20.13
C GLY A 8 28.61 -29.20 -19.10
N LYS A 9 29.79 -28.57 -19.28
CA LYS A 9 30.23 -27.46 -18.44
C LYS A 9 29.36 -26.22 -18.63
N ILE A 10 29.06 -25.87 -19.88
CA ILE A 10 28.21 -24.71 -20.21
C ILE A 10 26.80 -24.90 -19.62
N LEU A 11 26.19 -26.07 -19.81
CA LEU A 11 24.88 -26.38 -19.24
C LEU A 11 24.88 -26.30 -17.72
N LYS A 12 25.92 -26.81 -17.05
CA LYS A 12 26.08 -26.68 -15.59
C LYS A 12 26.18 -25.21 -15.17
N SER A 13 26.94 -24.39 -15.88
CA SER A 13 27.07 -22.96 -15.59
C SER A 13 25.75 -22.20 -15.78
N ILE A 14 25.01 -22.50 -16.86
CA ILE A 14 23.68 -21.91 -17.10
C ILE A 14 22.72 -22.30 -15.98
N PHE A 15 22.68 -23.58 -15.60
CA PHE A 15 21.84 -24.06 -14.51
C PHE A 15 22.18 -23.36 -13.19
N LEU A 16 23.45 -23.25 -12.83
CA LEU A 16 23.89 -22.55 -11.63
C LEU A 16 23.51 -21.07 -11.63
N LEU A 17 23.67 -20.39 -12.77
CA LEU A 17 23.28 -18.99 -12.91
C LEU A 17 21.76 -18.83 -12.78
N ALA A 18 20.98 -19.68 -13.43
CA ALA A 18 19.52 -19.67 -13.33
C ALA A 18 19.04 -19.92 -11.89
N SER A 19 19.66 -20.88 -11.18
CA SER A 19 19.38 -21.12 -9.76
C SER A 19 19.72 -19.91 -8.90
N ALA A 20 20.88 -19.27 -9.13
CA ALA A 20 21.28 -18.08 -8.38
C ALA A 20 20.31 -16.90 -8.61
N VAL A 21 19.91 -16.66 -9.87
CA VAL A 21 18.91 -15.64 -10.21
C VAL A 21 17.57 -15.92 -9.53
N LEU A 22 17.11 -17.17 -9.54
CA LEU A 22 15.87 -17.55 -8.86
C LEU A 22 15.94 -17.31 -7.35
N ILE A 23 17.06 -17.70 -6.71
CA ILE A 23 17.26 -17.46 -5.27
C ILE A 23 17.24 -15.96 -4.96
N LEU A 24 17.95 -15.15 -5.75
CA LEU A 24 17.96 -13.70 -5.58
C LEU A 24 16.58 -13.08 -5.77
N TYR A 25 15.82 -13.54 -6.76
CA TYR A 25 14.44 -13.11 -6.98
C TYR A 25 13.53 -13.43 -5.77
N LEU A 26 13.63 -14.64 -5.23
CA LEU A 26 12.86 -15.03 -4.04
C LEU A 26 13.26 -14.23 -2.81
N LEU A 27 14.56 -14.03 -2.57
CA LEU A 27 15.07 -13.20 -1.48
C LEU A 27 14.61 -11.75 -1.61
N ALA A 28 14.61 -11.20 -2.83
CA ALA A 28 14.10 -9.86 -3.09
C ALA A 28 12.60 -9.76 -2.79
N GLY A 29 11.80 -10.76 -3.16
CA GLY A 29 10.37 -10.80 -2.83
C GLY A 29 10.11 -10.88 -1.33
N ILE A 30 10.87 -11.71 -0.60
CA ILE A 30 10.79 -11.79 0.87
C ILE A 30 11.19 -10.46 1.51
N ALA A 31 12.27 -9.84 1.03
CA ALA A 31 12.72 -8.56 1.55
C ALA A 31 11.67 -7.45 1.29
N ALA A 32 11.11 -7.38 0.07
CA ALA A 32 10.06 -6.43 -0.26
C ALA A 32 8.82 -6.61 0.63
N PHE A 33 8.46 -7.85 0.94
CA PHE A 33 7.37 -8.14 1.87
C PHE A 33 7.66 -7.63 3.28
N PHE A 34 8.79 -8.01 3.89
CA PHE A 34 9.05 -7.63 5.29
C PHE A 34 9.46 -6.16 5.49
N PHE A 35 10.05 -5.52 4.49
CA PHE A 35 10.57 -4.16 4.58
C PHE A 35 9.76 -3.14 3.79
N HIS A 36 8.63 -3.54 3.20
CA HIS A 36 7.76 -2.68 2.39
C HIS A 36 8.51 -1.96 1.26
N PHE A 37 9.46 -2.64 0.62
CA PHE A 37 10.23 -2.02 -0.45
C PHE A 37 9.37 -1.79 -1.70
N ASP A 38 9.42 -0.55 -2.18
CA ASP A 38 8.74 -0.10 -3.39
C ASP A 38 9.56 1.06 -3.96
N PHE A 39 10.23 0.81 -5.08
CA PHE A 39 11.12 1.79 -5.71
C PHE A 39 10.41 2.72 -6.70
N ASP A 40 9.08 2.57 -6.89
CA ASP A 40 8.34 3.53 -7.72
C ASP A 40 8.39 4.92 -7.08
N GLN A 41 8.63 5.93 -7.90
CA GLN A 41 8.74 7.34 -7.51
C GLN A 41 7.61 8.20 -8.09
N SER A 42 6.60 7.59 -8.73
CA SER A 42 5.44 8.29 -9.28
C SER A 42 4.74 9.19 -8.25
N TYR A 43 4.73 8.78 -6.98
CA TYR A 43 4.16 9.55 -5.86
C TYR A 43 4.72 10.98 -5.70
N ARG A 44 5.94 11.25 -6.18
CA ARG A 44 6.56 12.58 -6.10
C ARG A 44 5.90 13.64 -6.98
N SER A 45 5.03 13.24 -7.91
CA SER A 45 4.25 14.19 -8.72
C SER A 45 3.07 14.80 -7.95
N ILE A 46 2.78 14.33 -6.75
CA ILE A 46 1.71 14.83 -5.89
C ILE A 46 2.26 16.01 -5.07
N ASP A 47 1.62 17.17 -5.16
CA ASP A 47 1.97 18.29 -4.28
C ASP A 47 1.80 17.89 -2.82
N ASN A 48 2.77 18.27 -1.98
CA ASN A 48 2.78 17.92 -0.56
C ASN A 48 2.79 16.39 -0.29
N TYR A 49 3.36 15.56 -1.17
CA TYR A 49 3.46 14.10 -0.94
C TYR A 49 4.13 13.74 0.39
N GLU A 50 5.00 14.61 0.92
CA GLU A 50 5.68 14.42 2.21
C GLU A 50 4.71 14.46 3.41
N GLY A 51 3.55 15.09 3.23
CA GLY A 51 2.47 15.08 4.20
C GLY A 51 1.66 13.78 4.20
N ILE A 52 1.87 12.87 3.26
CA ILE A 52 1.14 11.58 3.21
C ILE A 52 1.67 10.64 4.29
N VAL A 53 0.76 10.10 5.09
CA VAL A 53 1.08 9.17 6.16
C VAL A 53 0.24 7.91 6.08
N LEU A 54 0.91 6.77 6.28
CA LEU A 54 0.29 5.46 6.45
C LEU A 54 0.42 5.05 7.92
N GLU A 55 -0.68 4.64 8.54
CA GLU A 55 -0.71 4.27 9.95
C GLU A 55 -0.99 2.78 10.08
N SER A 56 -0.17 2.07 10.86
CA SER A 56 -0.40 0.66 11.21
C SER A 56 -0.64 0.54 12.69
N HIS A 57 -1.70 -0.16 13.06
CA HIS A 57 -1.95 -0.52 14.45
C HIS A 57 -0.85 -1.43 14.98
N SER A 58 -0.24 -1.03 16.10
CA SER A 58 0.79 -1.79 16.79
C SER A 58 0.40 -1.95 18.26
N GLY A 59 -0.58 -2.82 18.53
CA GLY A 59 -1.12 -3.05 19.87
C GLY A 59 -2.33 -2.18 20.21
N GLU A 60 -2.80 -2.25 21.46
CA GLU A 60 -4.07 -1.62 21.86
C GLU A 60 -4.04 -0.09 21.86
N ASP A 61 -2.88 0.53 22.12
CA ASP A 61 -2.79 1.97 22.40
C ASP A 61 -1.69 2.71 21.60
N THR A 62 -1.13 2.12 20.54
CA THR A 62 -0.14 2.81 19.70
C THR A 62 -0.29 2.55 18.21
N PHE A 63 0.04 3.55 17.41
CA PHE A 63 0.21 3.43 15.96
C PHE A 63 1.68 3.58 15.59
N LYS A 64 2.10 2.76 14.64
CA LYS A 64 3.31 3.00 13.87
C LYS A 64 2.96 3.87 12.68
N ILE A 65 3.73 4.94 12.53
CA ILE A 65 3.61 5.92 11.48
C ILE A 65 4.64 5.60 10.42
N TYR A 66 4.19 5.54 9.18
CA TYR A 66 5.04 5.28 8.04
C TYR A 66 4.88 6.39 6.99
N THR A 67 5.99 6.71 6.34
CA THR A 67 6.03 7.67 5.23
C THR A 67 6.73 7.04 4.04
N ARG A 68 6.44 7.57 2.85
CA ARG A 68 7.10 7.14 1.63
C ARG A 68 8.48 7.78 1.47
N ASP A 69 9.48 6.96 1.16
CA ASP A 69 10.80 7.38 0.74
C ASP A 69 11.25 6.66 -0.54
N PHE A 70 12.51 6.88 -0.94
CA PHE A 70 13.07 6.29 -2.16
C PHE A 70 13.03 4.75 -2.18
N THR A 71 13.09 4.11 -1.02
CA THR A 71 13.19 2.66 -0.89
C THR A 71 11.83 1.97 -0.75
N GLY A 72 10.80 2.70 -0.32
CA GLY A 72 9.52 2.09 0.02
C GLY A 72 8.73 2.90 1.02
N VAL A 73 8.05 2.17 1.91
CA VAL A 73 7.33 2.72 3.07
C VAL A 73 8.17 2.45 4.32
N THR A 74 8.62 3.52 4.98
CA THR A 74 9.54 3.43 6.12
C THR A 74 8.86 3.89 7.40
N HIS A 75 9.09 3.16 8.49
CA HIS A 75 8.63 3.54 9.83
C HIS A 75 9.39 4.79 10.30
N THR A 76 8.65 5.84 10.66
CA THR A 76 9.23 7.14 11.05
C THR A 76 8.92 7.54 12.48
N ALA A 77 7.79 7.11 13.02
CA ALA A 77 7.41 7.42 14.40
C ALA A 77 6.48 6.36 14.99
N THR A 78 6.41 6.33 16.32
CA THR A 78 5.37 5.59 17.04
C THR A 78 4.64 6.59 17.92
N GLU A 79 3.32 6.63 17.80
CA GLU A 79 2.49 7.60 18.50
C GLU A 79 1.44 6.91 19.35
N ALA A 80 1.01 7.59 20.41
CA ALA A 80 -0.12 7.15 21.21
C ALA A 80 -1.37 7.10 20.33
N ALA A 81 -2.19 6.07 20.50
CA ALA A 81 -3.40 5.91 19.74
C ALA A 81 -4.31 7.12 19.94
N ASN A 82 -4.67 7.77 18.83
CA ASN A 82 -5.69 8.80 18.89
C ASN A 82 -6.99 8.12 19.33
N PRO A 83 -7.59 8.45 20.49
CA PRO A 83 -8.82 7.83 20.97
C PRO A 83 -9.98 7.94 19.95
N LYS A 84 -9.90 8.89 19.00
CA LYS A 84 -10.88 9.07 17.92
C LYS A 84 -10.67 8.15 16.71
N LYS A 85 -9.51 7.52 16.58
CA LYS A 85 -9.13 6.60 15.48
C LYS A 85 -8.76 5.20 16.00
N VAL A 86 -9.04 4.83 17.26
CA VAL A 86 -8.66 3.50 17.76
C VAL A 86 -9.55 2.45 17.09
N TRP A 87 -9.01 1.75 16.10
CA TRP A 87 -9.68 0.65 15.43
C TRP A 87 -9.45 -0.62 16.26
N LYS A 88 -10.19 -0.77 17.36
CA LYS A 88 -10.01 -1.92 18.26
C LYS A 88 -10.70 -3.17 17.71
N TYR A 89 -11.78 -2.99 16.93
CA TYR A 89 -12.56 -4.08 16.33
C TYR A 89 -13.22 -3.71 14.99
N ALA A 90 -13.70 -4.71 14.24
CA ALA A 90 -14.47 -4.53 13.00
C ALA A 90 -15.68 -3.58 13.17
N ASP A 91 -16.27 -3.52 14.36
CA ASP A 91 -17.36 -2.60 14.70
C ASP A 91 -16.93 -1.14 14.73
N ASP A 92 -15.70 -0.84 15.20
CA ASP A 92 -15.15 0.52 15.18
C ASP A 92 -14.86 0.95 13.74
N LEU A 93 -14.43 0.01 12.91
CA LEU A 93 -14.22 0.24 11.48
C LEU A 93 -15.53 0.57 10.76
N TYR A 94 -16.57 -0.18 11.08
CA TYR A 94 -17.92 0.08 10.57
C TYR A 94 -18.48 1.43 11.05
N ARG A 95 -18.18 1.85 12.29
CA ARG A 95 -18.58 3.17 12.81
C ARG A 95 -17.81 4.32 12.17
N TRP A 96 -16.50 4.18 11.99
CA TRP A 96 -15.70 5.20 11.28
C TRP A 96 -16.22 5.43 9.87
N LYS A 97 -16.53 4.35 9.14
CA LYS A 97 -17.09 4.44 7.78
C LYS A 97 -18.43 5.19 7.72
N LYS A 98 -19.08 5.43 8.87
CA LYS A 98 -20.30 6.23 9.01
C LYS A 98 -20.08 7.64 9.53
N THR A 99 -18.85 8.03 9.86
CA THR A 99 -18.54 9.41 10.24
C THR A 99 -18.65 10.34 9.04
N GLU A 100 -19.15 11.55 9.27
CA GLU A 100 -19.36 12.57 8.22
C GLU A 100 -18.11 12.86 7.37
N PRO A 101 -16.88 12.97 7.93
CA PRO A 101 -15.68 13.23 7.12
C PRO A 101 -15.39 12.10 6.13
N PHE A 102 -15.45 10.84 6.57
CA PHE A 102 -15.23 9.70 5.69
C PHE A 102 -16.37 9.55 4.68
N ALA A 103 -17.62 9.60 5.13
CA ALA A 103 -18.78 9.33 4.26
C ALA A 103 -18.88 10.34 3.10
N SER A 104 -18.63 11.63 3.37
CA SER A 104 -18.63 12.68 2.35
C SER A 104 -17.44 12.55 1.39
N THR A 105 -16.24 12.28 1.91
CA THR A 105 -15.03 12.07 1.09
C THR A 105 -15.15 10.84 0.20
N ASN A 106 -15.63 9.72 0.75
CA ASN A 106 -15.83 8.49 -0.01
C ASN A 106 -16.92 8.67 -1.08
N LYS A 107 -18.01 9.38 -0.77
CA LYS A 107 -19.03 9.70 -1.78
C LYS A 107 -18.44 10.50 -2.95
N LEU A 108 -17.66 11.55 -2.67
CA LEU A 108 -16.97 12.32 -3.70
C LEU A 108 -16.01 11.46 -4.52
N LEU A 109 -15.22 10.62 -3.86
CA LEU A 109 -14.30 9.68 -4.50
C LEU A 109 -15.03 8.75 -5.49
N GLN A 110 -16.12 8.11 -5.06
CA GLN A 110 -16.92 7.20 -5.89
C GLN A 110 -17.59 7.93 -7.07
N GLU A 111 -18.05 9.16 -6.86
CA GLU A 111 -18.60 10.01 -7.93
C GLU A 111 -17.56 10.33 -9.02
N ARG A 112 -16.29 10.55 -8.64
CA ARG A 112 -15.21 10.89 -9.57
C ARG A 112 -14.65 9.70 -10.34
N ILE A 113 -14.47 8.56 -9.68
CA ILE A 113 -13.89 7.35 -10.30
C ILE A 113 -14.91 6.48 -11.03
N GLY A 114 -16.19 6.84 -10.92
CA GLY A 114 -17.33 6.04 -11.39
C GLY A 114 -17.69 4.95 -10.38
N ASN A 115 -18.99 4.66 -10.26
CA ASN A 115 -19.62 3.73 -9.30
C ASN A 115 -19.20 2.24 -9.42
N ASN A 116 -17.99 1.95 -9.89
CA ASN A 116 -17.43 0.61 -9.96
C ASN A 116 -16.82 0.22 -8.62
N ARG A 117 -17.60 -0.48 -7.78
CA ARG A 117 -17.25 -1.49 -6.75
C ARG A 117 -15.82 -1.50 -6.14
N MET A 118 -15.15 -0.37 -5.96
CA MET A 118 -13.88 -0.31 -5.25
C MET A 118 -14.19 -0.47 -3.77
N ASN A 119 -13.60 -1.49 -3.13
CA ASN A 119 -13.71 -1.66 -1.70
C ASN A 119 -12.72 -0.71 -1.01
N VAL A 120 -13.15 0.55 -0.84
CA VAL A 120 -12.42 1.58 -0.13
C VAL A 120 -12.48 1.28 1.37
N GLU A 121 -11.33 1.04 1.97
CA GLU A 121 -11.19 0.78 3.39
C GLU A 121 -11.06 2.06 4.20
N ASP A 122 -10.33 3.04 3.66
CA ASP A 122 -10.13 4.34 4.30
C ASP A 122 -9.90 5.44 3.24
N CYS A 123 -10.29 6.68 3.55
CA CYS A 123 -10.04 7.83 2.67
C CYS A 123 -10.08 9.16 3.43
N VAL A 124 -9.29 10.11 2.94
CA VAL A 124 -9.13 11.42 3.55
C VAL A 124 -8.83 12.48 2.48
N LEU A 125 -9.46 13.65 2.62
CA LEU A 125 -9.20 14.82 1.77
C LEU A 125 -7.88 15.47 2.20
N SER A 126 -7.07 15.92 1.23
CA SER A 126 -5.87 16.70 1.52
C SER A 126 -6.21 18.04 2.19
N PRO A 127 -5.31 18.62 2.99
CA PRO A 127 -5.55 19.90 3.67
C PRO A 127 -5.91 21.06 2.74
N ASP A 128 -5.41 21.03 1.50
CA ASP A 128 -5.68 22.03 0.46
C ASP A 128 -6.93 21.70 -0.39
N GLY A 129 -7.57 20.56 -0.15
CA GLY A 129 -8.77 20.13 -0.86
C GLY A 129 -8.55 19.70 -2.30
N LYS A 130 -7.30 19.56 -2.77
CA LYS A 130 -6.97 19.18 -4.15
C LYS A 130 -6.94 17.68 -4.39
N TYR A 131 -6.71 16.88 -3.35
CA TYR A 131 -6.47 15.46 -3.47
C TYR A 131 -7.34 14.65 -2.52
N ILE A 132 -7.68 13.42 -2.92
CA ILE A 132 -8.20 12.39 -2.02
C ILE A 132 -7.16 11.29 -1.92
N LEU A 133 -6.64 11.06 -0.72
CA LEU A 133 -5.83 9.89 -0.39
C LEU A 133 -6.77 8.78 0.07
N TYR A 134 -6.58 7.56 -0.45
CA TYR A 134 -7.43 6.44 -0.10
C TYR A 134 -6.70 5.10 -0.13
N ALA A 135 -7.21 4.17 0.67
CA ALA A 135 -6.79 2.77 0.71
C ALA A 135 -7.90 1.90 0.09
N GLU A 136 -7.53 1.08 -0.88
CA GLU A 136 -8.41 0.17 -1.58
C GLU A 136 -7.98 -1.28 -1.34
N LYS A 137 -8.90 -2.09 -0.83
CA LYS A 137 -8.71 -3.54 -0.68
C LYS A 137 -9.22 -4.23 -1.93
N VAL A 138 -8.32 -4.78 -2.73
CA VAL A 138 -8.68 -5.60 -3.89
C VAL A 138 -8.74 -7.06 -3.44
N THR A 139 -9.93 -7.65 -3.49
CA THR A 139 -10.12 -9.10 -3.28
C THR A 139 -10.30 -9.77 -4.64
N ASP A 140 -9.64 -10.91 -4.82
CA ASP A 140 -9.65 -11.73 -6.03
C ASP A 140 -10.98 -12.48 -6.27
N GLY A 141 -12.03 -12.16 -5.51
CA GLY A 141 -13.38 -12.71 -5.70
C GLY A 141 -13.53 -14.19 -5.31
N TYR A 142 -12.47 -14.85 -4.85
CA TYR A 142 -12.50 -16.28 -4.50
C TYR A 142 -12.95 -16.55 -3.06
N THR A 143 -12.88 -15.57 -2.16
CA THR A 143 -13.40 -15.70 -0.79
C THR A 143 -14.00 -14.38 -0.28
N SER A 144 -15.01 -14.47 0.57
CA SER A 144 -15.74 -13.32 1.14
C SER A 144 -14.92 -12.50 2.14
N ASP A 145 -13.79 -13.02 2.61
CA ASP A 145 -12.81 -12.29 3.43
C ASP A 145 -11.47 -13.05 3.43
N PRO A 146 -10.66 -12.93 2.38
CA PRO A 146 -9.37 -13.60 2.37
C PRO A 146 -8.46 -12.92 3.41
N PRO A 147 -7.75 -13.68 4.28
CA PRO A 147 -6.68 -13.13 5.11
C PRO A 147 -5.52 -12.56 4.26
N TYR A 148 -5.55 -12.81 2.95
CA TYR A 148 -4.57 -12.37 1.96
C TYR A 148 -5.24 -11.45 0.94
N ALA A 149 -5.15 -10.14 1.16
CA ALA A 149 -5.69 -9.14 0.24
C ALA A 149 -4.60 -8.19 -0.23
N ASP A 150 -4.75 -7.70 -1.46
CA ASP A 150 -3.91 -6.65 -2.01
C ASP A 150 -4.47 -5.29 -1.57
N TYR A 151 -3.62 -4.50 -0.93
CA TYR A 151 -3.95 -3.14 -0.54
C TYR A 151 -3.24 -2.15 -1.46
N TYR A 152 -4.02 -1.30 -2.12
CA TYR A 152 -3.54 -0.20 -2.92
C TYR A 152 -3.77 1.10 -2.19
N TYR A 153 -2.70 1.87 -2.05
CA TYR A 153 -2.72 3.23 -1.51
C TYR A 153 -2.59 4.18 -2.68
N ARG A 154 -3.60 5.01 -2.86
CA ARG A 154 -3.76 5.81 -4.07
C ARG A 154 -4.14 7.24 -3.72
N VAL A 155 -3.77 8.14 -4.61
CA VAL A 155 -4.16 9.55 -4.54
C VAL A 155 -4.90 9.91 -5.82
N LEU A 156 -6.14 10.38 -5.66
CA LEU A 156 -6.94 10.99 -6.72
C LEU A 156 -6.69 12.50 -6.71
N ASN A 157 -6.27 13.05 -7.85
CA ASN A 157 -6.28 14.49 -8.09
C ASN A 157 -7.69 14.94 -8.51
N LEU A 158 -8.28 15.89 -7.78
CA LEU A 158 -9.65 16.34 -8.02
C LEU A 158 -9.79 17.33 -9.18
N GLU A 159 -8.69 17.91 -9.66
CA GLU A 159 -8.68 18.83 -10.80
C GLU A 159 -8.81 18.08 -12.13
N ASP A 160 -8.02 17.02 -12.32
CA ASP A 160 -7.93 16.27 -13.58
C ASP A 160 -8.39 14.81 -13.51
N ASN A 161 -8.78 14.32 -12.33
CA ASN A 161 -9.17 12.94 -12.04
C ASN A 161 -8.05 11.89 -12.26
N THR A 162 -6.79 12.32 -12.31
CA THR A 162 -5.66 11.38 -12.36
C THR A 162 -5.53 10.62 -11.04
N ILE A 163 -5.23 9.33 -11.13
CA ILE A 163 -5.01 8.45 -9.98
C ILE A 163 -3.56 8.00 -9.99
N THR A 164 -2.86 8.26 -8.88
CA THR A 164 -1.48 7.84 -8.67
C THR A 164 -1.44 6.80 -7.56
N THR A 165 -0.88 5.61 -7.83
CA THR A 165 -0.61 4.62 -6.77
C THR A 165 0.65 5.06 -6.04
N ILE A 166 0.52 5.37 -4.75
CA ILE A 166 1.65 5.76 -3.92
C ILE A 166 2.33 4.55 -3.31
N TYR A 167 1.61 3.45 -3.09
CA TYR A 167 2.16 2.22 -2.53
C TYR A 167 1.20 1.06 -2.79
N HIS A 168 1.77 -0.13 -3.02
CA HIS A 168 1.02 -1.38 -3.12
C HIS A 168 1.67 -2.43 -2.21
N GLY A 169 0.85 -3.05 -1.35
CA GLY A 169 1.34 -4.06 -0.42
C GLY A 169 0.37 -5.23 -0.28
N TRP A 170 0.90 -6.43 -0.46
CA TRP A 170 0.18 -7.67 -0.16
C TRP A 170 0.11 -7.85 1.36
N CYS A 171 -1.10 -8.01 1.92
CA CYS A 171 -1.35 -8.13 3.37
C CYS A 171 -0.93 -6.92 4.23
N HIS A 172 -0.57 -5.80 3.63
CA HIS A 172 -0.11 -4.62 4.35
C HIS A 172 -1.26 -3.64 4.57
N ALA A 173 -2.07 -3.92 5.59
CA ALA A 173 -3.19 -3.07 5.97
C ALA A 173 -2.73 -1.88 6.83
N PHE A 174 -2.72 -0.71 6.21
CA PHE A 174 -2.58 0.61 6.80
C PHE A 174 -3.87 1.43 6.64
N THR A 175 -4.09 2.36 7.57
CA THR A 175 -5.00 3.50 7.39
C THR A 175 -4.23 4.69 6.82
N VAL A 176 -4.95 5.71 6.35
CA VAL A 176 -4.36 6.85 5.65
C VAL A 176 -4.63 8.18 6.37
N ASP A 177 -3.65 9.08 6.36
CA ASP A 177 -3.81 10.43 6.87
C ASP A 177 -2.92 11.44 6.12
N TRP A 178 -3.24 12.73 6.29
CA TRP A 178 -2.38 13.84 5.90
C TRP A 178 -1.85 14.57 7.13
N ARG A 179 -0.54 14.84 7.16
CA ARG A 179 0.09 15.73 8.12
C ARG A 179 0.42 17.08 7.45
N PRO A 180 0.22 18.19 8.19
CA PRO A 180 0.60 19.53 7.74
C PRO A 180 2.11 19.73 7.69
#